data_AF-X1IFS4-F1
#
_entry.id   AF-X1IFS4-F1
#
_cell.length_a   1.000
_cell.length_b   1.000
_cell.length_c   1.000
_cell.angle_alpha   90.00
_cell.angle_beta   90.00
_cell.angle_gamma   90.00
#
_symmetry.space_group_name_H-M   'P 1'
#
loop_
_entity.id
_entity.type
_entity.pdbx_description
1 polymer ?
#
loop_
_entity_poly.entity_id
_entity_poly.type
_entity_poly.pdbx_seq_one_letter_code
_entity_poly.pdbx_strand_id
1 'polypeptide(L)' 'MTKEVISTETAPKAIGPYSQAIRVGSYLFLSGQLPIDPNTGAITGDDINSQ' A
#
# COMPACT_ATOMS: atom_id res chain seq x y z
N MET A 1 9.48 -2.10 21.97
CA MET A 1 8.31 -2.08 21.07
C MET A 1 8.74 -2.71 19.76
N THR A 2 8.14 -3.82 19.34
CA THR A 2 8.53 -4.52 18.11
C THR A 2 7.87 -3.87 16.90
N LYS A 3 8.66 -3.64 15.85
CA LYS A 3 8.19 -3.19 14.54
C LYS A 3 7.68 -4.39 13.75
N GLU A 4 6.45 -4.33 13.27
CA GLU A 4 5.86 -5.35 12.39
C GLU A 4 5.71 -4.77 10.97
N VAL A 5 6.19 -5.51 9.96
CA VAL A 5 5.99 -5.18 8.54
C VAL A 5 4.65 -5.76 8.09
N ILE A 6 3.80 -4.93 7.53
CA ILE A 6 2.49 -5.35 7.01
C ILE A 6 2.59 -5.52 5.50
N SER A 7 2.08 -6.65 5.00
CA SER A 7 2.00 -7.00 3.58
C SER A 7 0.68 -7.72 3.29
N THR A 8 0.05 -7.41 2.15
CA THR A 8 -1.13 -8.11 1.61
C THR A 8 -1.04 -8.21 0.09
N GLU A 9 -1.66 -9.24 -0.47
CA GLU A 9 -1.81 -9.44 -1.91
C GLU A 9 -2.93 -8.58 -2.50
N THR A 10 -3.83 -8.05 -1.67
CA THR A 10 -4.99 -7.25 -2.08
C THR A 10 -4.69 -5.75 -2.22
N ALA A 11 -3.41 -5.37 -2.20
CA ALA A 11 -2.96 -3.99 -2.35
C ALA A 11 -1.72 -3.92 -3.24
N PRO A 12 -1.41 -2.76 -3.86
CA PRO A 12 -0.22 -2.60 -4.68
C PRO A 12 1.04 -3.05 -3.94
N LYS A 13 1.86 -3.86 -4.61
CA LYS A 13 3.10 -4.38 -4.02
C LYS A 13 4.05 -3.22 -3.69
N ALA A 14 4.78 -3.37 -2.58
CA ALA A 14 5.87 -2.45 -2.26
C ALA A 14 7.08 -2.75 -3.16
N ILE A 15 7.24 -2.02 -4.27
CA ILE A 15 8.34 -2.20 -5.22
C ILE A 15 9.44 -1.19 -4.88
N GLY A 16 10.31 -1.55 -3.93
CA GLY A 16 11.42 -0.71 -3.48
C GLY A 16 11.71 -0.86 -1.99
N PRO A 17 12.60 -0.03 -1.42
CA PRO A 17 12.98 -0.12 -0.01
C PRO A 17 11.94 0.52 0.93
N TYR A 18 10.68 0.09 0.81
CA TYR A 18 9.57 0.51 1.68
C TYR A 18 8.62 -0.65 2.00
N SER A 19 7.64 -0.41 2.87
CA SER A 19 6.61 -1.39 3.24
C SER A 19 5.23 -0.80 2.98
N GLN A 20 4.23 -1.63 2.66
CA GLN A 20 2.84 -1.17 2.48
C GLN A 20 2.35 -0.45 3.75
N ALA A 21 2.64 -1.04 4.92
CA ALA A 21 2.51 -0.36 6.20
C ALA A 21 3.48 -0.91 7.25
N ILE A 22 3.69 -0.16 8.32
CA ILE A 22 4.44 -0.58 9.50
C ILE A 22 3.55 -0.43 10.74
N ARG A 23 3.44 -1.47 11.57
CA ARG A 23 2.79 -1.38 12.88
C ARG A 23 3.84 -1.26 13.99
N VAL A 24 3.59 -0.35 14.94
CA VAL A 24 4.38 -0.19 16.17
C VAL A 24 3.41 -0.03 17.34
N GLY A 25 3.27 -1.09 18.15
CA GLY A 25 2.26 -1.13 19.21
C GLY A 25 0.85 -1.00 18.63
N SER A 26 0.10 0.00 19.08
CA SER A 26 -1.26 0.31 18.59
C SER A 26 -1.31 1.22 17.36
N TYR A 27 -0.17 1.75 16.91
CA TYR A 27 -0.12 2.64 15.76
C TYR A 27 0.17 1.87 14.48
N LEU A 28 -0.52 2.26 13.40
CA LEU A 28 -0.30 1.77 12.05
C LEU A 28 0.06 2.96 11.15
N PHE A 29 1.24 2.88 10.52
CA PHE A 29 1.75 3.89 9.59
C PHE A 29 1.62 3.33 8.18
N LEU A 30 0.71 3.91 7.39
CA LEU A 30 0.46 3.53 6.00
C LEU A 30 1.42 4.29 5.07
N SER A 31 1.90 3.63 4.03
CA SER A 31 2.50 4.34 2.89
C SER A 31 1.42 5.10 2.11
N GLY A 32 1.84 6.11 1.34
CA GLY A 32 0.95 6.73 0.36
C GLY A 32 0.46 5.69 -0.65
N GLN A 33 -0.85 5.66 -0.90
CA GLN A 33 -1.45 4.73 -1.85
C GLN A 33 -1.68 5.42 -3.19
N LEU A 34 -1.30 4.75 -4.26
CA LEU A 34 -1.68 5.11 -5.62
C LEU A 34 -2.89 4.26 -6.04
N PRO A 35 -3.73 4.77 -6.96
CA PRO A 35 -4.86 4.05 -7.52
C PRO A 35 -4.34 3.00 -8.51
N ILE A 36 -3.72 1.94 -8.00
CA ILE A 36 -3.15 0.84 -8.80
C ILE A 36 -3.94 -0.43 -8.51
N ASP A 37 -4.42 -1.09 -9.56
CA ASP A 37 -5.05 -2.40 -9.40
C ASP A 37 -3.97 -3.45 -9.04
N PRO A 38 -4.07 -4.12 -7.87
CA PRO A 38 -3.07 -5.08 -7.44
C PRO A 38 -2.92 -6.30 -8.36
N ASN A 39 -3.93 -6.60 -9.17
CA ASN A 39 -3.91 -7.74 -10.10
C ASN A 39 -3.18 -7.41 -11.40
N THR A 40 -3.32 -6.18 -11.90
CA THR A 40 -2.78 -5.77 -13.20
C THR A 40 -1.52 -4.91 -13.09
N GLY A 41 -1.34 -4.22 -11.96
CA GLY A 41 -0.28 -3.25 -11.75
C GLY A 41 -0.48 -1.94 -12.52
N ALA A 42 -1.63 -1.74 -13.15
CA ALA A 42 -1.97 -0.53 -13.89
C ALA A 42 -2.67 0.50 -13.00
N ILE A 43 -2.56 1.78 -13.37
CA ILE A 43 -3.33 2.86 -12.75
C ILE A 43 -4.81 2.69 -13.12
N THR A 44 -5.69 2.81 -12.13
CA THR A 44 -7.14 2.79 -12.30
C THR A 44 -7.68 4.21 -12.48
N GLY A 45 -8.76 4.31 -13.25
CA GLY A 45 -9.49 5.55 -13.47
C GLY A 45 -8.93 6.42 -14.61
N ASP A 46 -9.83 7.11 -15.29
CA ASP A 46 -9.51 8.09 -16.34
C ASP A 46 -9.50 9.53 -15.78
N ASP A 47 -9.99 9.71 -14.56
CA ASP A 47 -10.11 10.98 -13.86
C ASP A 47 -9.86 10.83 -12.36
N ILE A 48 -9.86 11.94 -11.63
CA ILE A 48 -9.61 11.94 -10.18
C ILE A 48 -10.69 11.21 -9.36
N ASN A 49 -11.92 11.10 -9.88
CA ASN A 49 -13.00 10.42 -9.15
C ASN A 49 -12.93 8.91 -9.30
N SER A 50 -12.33 8.42 -10.39
CA SER A 50 -12.21 7.01 -10.74
C SER A 50 -10.86 6.38 -10.36
N GLN A 51 -9.93 7.20 -9.85
CA GLN A 51 -8.76 6.76 -9.08
C GLN A 51 -9.19 6.14 -7.76
#